data_AF-A0A2V9WN91-F1
#
_entry.id   AF-A0A2V9WN91-F1
#
_cell.length_a   1.000
_cell.length_b   1.000
_cell.length_c   1.000
_cell.angle_alpha   90.00
_cell.angle_beta   90.00
_cell.angle_gamma   90.00
#
_symmetry.space_group_name_H-M   'P 1'
#
loop_
_entity.id
_entity.type
_entity.pdbx_description
1 polymer ?
#
loop_
_entity_poly.entity_id
_entity_poly.type
_entity_poly.pdbx_seq_one_letter_code
_entity_poly.pdbx_strand_id
1 'polypeptide(L)'
;MIQHQQHPEAKSLAPDGTPCNADTRGLLKRAHVIAGEIRYVGKKTDRKWEEGGEISVLEFAATEYGRKGKVAASDDVKAKISSIGINKCARESGFDRKNFIRKLIRDIPVKRNSYGEFVRWLQGYMSSS
;
A
#
# COMPACT_ATOMS: atom_id res chain seq x y z
N MET A 1 45.61 -18.58 -8.92
CA MET A 1 45.65 -17.15 -8.57
C MET A 1 44.20 -16.74 -8.31
N ILE A 2 43.82 -16.59 -7.03
CA ILE A 2 42.42 -16.37 -6.64
C ILE A 2 42.09 -14.91 -6.96
N GLN A 3 41.23 -14.68 -7.95
CA GLN A 3 40.64 -13.36 -8.19
C GLN A 3 39.68 -13.07 -7.03
N HIS A 4 40.11 -12.25 -6.08
CA HIS A 4 39.20 -11.64 -5.13
C HIS A 4 38.20 -10.79 -5.92
N GLN A 5 36.93 -11.17 -5.92
CA GLN A 5 35.86 -10.34 -6.47
C GLN A 5 35.89 -9.00 -5.73
N GLN A 6 36.26 -7.95 -6.44
CA GLN A 6 36.35 -6.61 -5.87
C GLN A 6 34.93 -6.13 -5.57
N HIS A 7 34.55 -6.12 -4.29
CA HIS A 7 33.27 -5.62 -3.83
C HIS A 7 33.44 -4.18 -3.35
N PRO A 8 32.90 -3.17 -4.05
CA PRO A 8 32.90 -1.81 -3.54
C PRO A 8 32.12 -1.77 -2.22
N GLU A 9 32.76 -1.24 -1.17
CA GLU A 9 32.11 -1.08 0.12
C GLU A 9 31.13 0.09 0.08
N ALA A 10 29.83 -0.21 -0.04
CA ALA A 10 28.76 0.79 -0.14
C ALA A 10 28.65 1.76 1.05
N LYS A 11 29.38 1.50 2.15
CA LYS A 11 29.34 2.30 3.39
C LYS A 11 30.59 3.17 3.59
N SER A 12 31.51 3.12 2.64
CA SER A 12 32.81 3.77 2.70
C SER A 12 32.95 4.73 1.52
N LEU A 13 33.46 5.93 1.77
CA LEU A 13 33.83 6.89 0.74
C LEU A 13 35.34 6.86 0.56
N ALA A 14 35.77 7.11 -0.67
CA ALA A 14 37.16 7.37 -1.00
C ALA A 14 37.68 8.62 -0.27
N PRO A 15 39.01 8.82 -0.18
CA PRO A 15 39.60 9.98 0.51
C PRO A 15 39.10 11.34 -0.03
N ASP A 16 38.73 11.39 -1.31
CA ASP A 16 38.14 12.53 -2.03
C ASP A 16 36.63 12.73 -1.75
N GLY A 17 35.98 11.82 -1.02
CA GLY A 17 34.56 11.86 -0.69
C GLY A 17 33.64 11.23 -1.74
N THR A 18 34.17 10.65 -2.81
CA THR A 18 33.39 9.91 -3.81
C THR A 18 33.11 8.47 -3.33
N PRO A 19 32.14 7.73 -3.93
CA PRO A 19 31.91 6.33 -3.59
C PRO A 19 33.19 5.49 -3.72
N CYS A 20 33.42 4.60 -2.73
CA CYS A 20 34.58 3.71 -2.78
C CYS A 20 34.48 2.77 -3.98
N ASN A 21 35.52 2.79 -4.81
CA ASN A 21 35.70 1.86 -5.93
C ASN A 21 36.80 0.86 -5.59
N ALA A 22 36.94 -0.16 -6.43
CA ALA A 22 37.92 -1.22 -6.23
C ALA A 22 39.38 -0.73 -6.19
N ASP A 23 39.66 0.38 -6.88
CA ASP A 23 40.99 1.00 -6.94
C ASP A 23 41.23 2.03 -5.83
N THR A 24 40.21 2.31 -5.01
CA THR A 24 40.33 3.24 -3.89
C THR A 24 41.22 2.65 -2.81
N ARG A 25 42.43 3.20 -2.66
CA ARG A 25 43.42 2.80 -1.65
C ARG A 25 43.73 3.98 -0.72
N GLY A 26 43.57 3.80 0.59
CA GLY A 26 43.87 4.81 1.61
C GLY A 26 42.84 4.87 2.74
N LEU A 27 42.98 5.87 3.63
CA LEU A 27 42.07 6.14 4.75
C LEU A 27 40.64 6.46 4.24
N LEU A 28 39.79 5.44 4.19
CA LEU A 28 38.38 5.57 3.78
C LEU A 28 37.61 6.41 4.80
N LYS A 29 36.77 7.31 4.30
CA LYS A 29 35.88 8.13 5.14
C LYS A 29 34.55 7.39 5.30
N ARG A 30 33.88 7.55 6.45
CA ARG A 30 32.53 7.00 6.63
C ARG A 30 31.55 7.72 5.70
N ALA A 31 30.74 6.96 4.98
CA ALA A 31 29.59 7.53 4.27
C ALA A 31 28.52 7.94 5.30
N HIS A 32 28.13 9.22 5.29
CA HIS A 32 26.98 9.68 6.07
C HIS A 32 25.69 9.27 5.36
N VAL A 33 25.07 8.19 5.84
CA VAL A 33 23.77 7.75 5.34
C VAL A 33 22.69 8.65 5.93
N ILE A 34 22.10 9.50 5.07
CA ILE A 34 20.90 10.25 5.43
C ILE A 34 19.71 9.31 5.21
N ALA A 35 18.98 9.01 6.30
CA ALA A 35 17.76 8.24 6.19
C ALA A 35 16.76 8.99 5.29
N GLY A 36 16.28 8.32 4.24
CA GLY A 36 15.18 8.80 3.42
C GLY A 36 13.83 8.70 4.15
N GLU A 37 12.74 8.57 3.39
CA GLU A 37 11.41 8.39 3.94
C GLU A 37 11.30 7.11 4.79
N ILE A 38 10.83 7.23 6.04
CA ILE A 38 10.60 6.08 6.92
C ILE A 38 9.32 5.37 6.47
N ARG A 39 9.47 4.14 5.94
CA ARG A 39 8.35 3.28 5.57
C ARG A 39 8.16 2.16 6.59
N TYR A 40 6.93 1.97 7.05
CA TYR A 40 6.59 0.87 7.95
C TYR A 40 6.51 -0.43 7.17
N VAL A 41 7.55 -1.26 7.28
CA VAL A 41 7.59 -2.62 6.75
C VAL A 41 7.30 -3.57 7.91
N GLY A 42 6.15 -4.24 7.88
CA GLY A 42 5.83 -5.28 8.87
C GLY A 42 6.86 -6.41 8.82
N LYS A 43 7.27 -6.94 9.98
CA LYS A 43 8.10 -8.15 10.02
C LYS A 43 7.33 -9.31 9.37
N LYS A 44 7.86 -9.87 8.30
CA LYS A 44 7.29 -11.05 7.62
C LYS A 44 7.73 -12.31 8.37
N THR A 45 7.10 -12.62 9.50
CA THR A 45 7.22 -13.96 10.11
C THR A 45 6.20 -14.87 9.41
N ASP A 46 6.54 -15.31 8.20
CA ASP A 46 5.74 -16.30 7.48
C ASP A 46 6.08 -17.68 8.06
N ARG A 47 5.09 -18.42 8.56
CA ARG A 47 5.30 -19.74 9.18
C ARG A 47 5.76 -20.81 8.16
N LYS A 48 5.72 -20.47 6.87
CA LYS A 48 6.12 -21.33 5.74
C LYS A 48 7.63 -21.41 5.49
N TRP A 49 8.45 -20.66 6.23
CA TRP A 49 9.92 -20.78 6.13
C TRP A 49 10.49 -22.04 6.82
N GLU A 50 9.67 -22.82 7.53
CA GLU A 50 10.12 -24.07 8.18
C GLU A 50 10.23 -25.27 7.22
N GLU A 51 9.51 -25.25 6.09
CA GLU A 51 9.62 -26.29 5.06
C GLU A 51 10.34 -25.71 3.85
N GLY A 52 11.67 -25.85 3.85
CA GLY A 52 12.53 -25.41 2.76
C GLY A 52 12.14 -26.04 1.43
N GLY A 53 11.48 -25.28 0.58
CA GLY A 53 11.14 -25.74 -0.76
C GLY A 53 10.18 -24.81 -1.47
N GLU A 54 10.67 -23.65 -1.92
CA GLU A 54 10.38 -23.08 -3.25
C GLU A 54 10.95 -21.66 -3.37
N ILE A 55 11.89 -21.48 -4.31
CA ILE A 55 12.57 -20.21 -4.63
C ILE A 55 11.63 -19.19 -5.33
N SER A 56 10.37 -19.56 -5.56
CA SER A 56 9.32 -18.64 -6.05
C SER A 56 8.90 -17.59 -5.01
N VAL A 57 9.29 -17.76 -3.74
CA VAL A 57 9.05 -16.79 -2.64
C VAL A 57 9.99 -15.57 -2.69
N LEU A 58 10.85 -15.47 -3.72
CA LEU A 58 11.77 -14.36 -3.91
C LEU A 58 11.15 -13.13 -4.61
N GLU A 59 9.86 -13.14 -4.92
CA GLU A 59 9.17 -11.91 -5.28
C GLU A 59 8.87 -11.14 -3.98
N PHE A 60 9.73 -10.18 -3.64
CA PHE A 60 9.52 -9.26 -2.54
C PHE A 60 8.37 -8.32 -2.89
N ALA A 61 7.14 -8.84 -2.86
CA ALA A 61 5.95 -8.01 -2.72
C ALA A 61 5.97 -7.49 -1.28
N ALA A 62 6.64 -6.35 -1.08
CA ALA A 62 6.40 -5.54 0.09
C ALA A 62 4.92 -5.18 0.07
N THR A 63 4.11 -5.88 0.85
CA THR A 63 2.76 -5.42 1.16
C THR A 63 2.93 -4.14 1.95
N GLU A 64 3.08 -3.02 1.25
CA GLU A 64 2.93 -1.70 1.85
C GLU A 64 1.54 -1.69 2.46
N TYR A 65 1.47 -1.71 3.78
CA TYR A 65 0.28 -1.28 4.52
C TYR A 65 0.16 0.25 4.39
N GLY A 66 0.22 0.75 3.16
CA GLY A 66 0.02 2.14 2.82
C GLY A 66 -1.45 2.46 3.00
N ARG A 67 -1.73 3.34 3.97
CA ARG A 67 -2.94 4.19 4.08
C ARG A 67 -4.07 3.77 3.14
N LYS A 68 -4.85 2.76 3.50
CA LYS A 68 -6.11 2.47 2.79
C LYS A 68 -7.02 3.68 3.01
N GLY A 69 -6.98 4.62 2.07
CA GLY A 69 -7.67 5.89 2.14
C GLY A 69 -9.15 5.65 2.44
N LYS A 70 -9.61 6.16 3.58
CA LYS A 70 -11.04 6.27 3.82
C LYS A 70 -11.55 7.47 3.03
N VAL A 71 -12.74 7.35 2.47
CA VAL A 71 -13.37 8.36 1.62
C VAL A 71 -14.74 8.66 2.20
N ALA A 72 -15.10 9.93 2.29
CA ALA A 72 -16.46 10.38 2.62
C ALA A 72 -17.33 10.38 1.36
N ALA A 73 -18.64 10.18 1.51
CA ALA A 73 -19.55 10.20 0.38
C ALA A 73 -19.67 11.61 -0.20
N SER A 74 -19.68 11.74 -1.53
CA SER A 74 -20.02 13.02 -2.16
C SER A 74 -21.50 13.35 -1.95
N ASP A 75 -21.85 14.63 -1.97
CA ASP A 75 -23.22 15.08 -1.76
C ASP A 75 -24.18 14.53 -2.83
N ASP A 76 -23.71 14.36 -4.07
CA ASP A 76 -24.46 13.69 -5.14
C ASP A 76 -24.87 12.26 -4.78
N VAL A 77 -23.94 11.49 -4.18
CA VAL A 77 -24.21 10.11 -3.77
C VAL A 77 -25.22 10.10 -2.63
N LYS A 78 -25.13 11.04 -1.68
CA LYS A 78 -26.11 11.17 -0.60
C LYS A 78 -27.49 11.51 -1.14
N ALA A 79 -27.60 12.47 -2.05
CA ALA A 79 -28.86 12.84 -2.71
C ALA A 79 -29.51 11.63 -3.40
N LYS A 80 -28.72 10.84 -4.13
CA LYS A 80 -29.21 9.62 -4.82
C LYS A 80 -29.62 8.52 -3.84
N ILE A 81 -28.90 8.34 -2.73
CA ILE A 81 -29.33 7.40 -1.67
C ILE A 81 -30.65 7.86 -1.06
N SER A 82 -30.82 9.16 -0.81
CA SER A 82 -32.04 9.73 -0.26
C SER A 82 -33.24 9.57 -1.20
N SER A 83 -33.05 9.67 -2.52
CA SER A 83 -34.13 9.47 -3.50
C SER A 83 -34.55 8.00 -3.63
N ILE A 84 -33.61 7.04 -3.51
CA ILE A 84 -33.92 5.60 -3.59
C ILE A 84 -34.45 5.07 -2.25
N GLY A 85 -33.92 5.60 -1.13
CA GLY A 85 -34.22 5.18 0.23
C GLY A 85 -33.18 4.21 0.80
N ILE A 86 -32.79 4.43 2.06
CA ILE A 86 -31.72 3.69 2.76
C ILE A 86 -31.94 2.18 2.73
N ASN A 87 -33.14 1.73 3.11
CA ASN A 87 -33.46 0.30 3.20
C ASN A 87 -33.51 -0.36 1.81
N LYS A 88 -33.91 0.38 0.77
CA LYS A 88 -33.96 -0.11 -0.60
C LYS A 88 -32.54 -0.28 -1.15
N CYS A 89 -31.68 0.74 -0.98
CA CYS A 89 -30.26 0.64 -1.30
C CYS A 89 -29.59 -0.53 -0.57
N ALA A 90 -29.83 -0.68 0.74
CA ALA A 90 -29.28 -1.76 1.54
C ALA A 90 -29.66 -3.15 0.99
N ARG A 91 -30.93 -3.35 0.66
CA ARG A 91 -31.47 -4.63 0.17
C ARG A 91 -31.01 -4.97 -1.24
N GLU A 92 -31.01 -4.01 -2.15
CA GLU A 92 -30.75 -4.26 -3.58
C GLU A 92 -29.26 -4.20 -3.92
N SER A 93 -28.46 -3.44 -3.17
CA SER A 93 -27.00 -3.36 -3.38
C SER A 93 -26.21 -4.43 -2.64
N GLY A 94 -26.78 -5.03 -1.58
CA GLY A 94 -26.08 -5.97 -0.71
C GLY A 94 -25.03 -5.32 0.22
N PHE A 95 -24.90 -3.99 0.23
CA PHE A 95 -23.88 -3.28 1.01
C PHE A 95 -24.23 -3.05 2.49
N ASP A 96 -25.35 -3.53 3.04
CA ASP A 96 -25.75 -3.17 4.43
C ASP A 96 -24.83 -3.73 5.54
N ARG A 97 -23.86 -4.57 5.20
CA ARG A 97 -22.90 -5.12 6.16
C ARG A 97 -22.22 -3.99 6.95
N LYS A 98 -22.36 -4.02 8.28
CA LYS A 98 -21.82 -3.01 9.22
C LYS A 98 -22.36 -1.59 8.99
N ASN A 99 -23.64 -1.44 8.60
CA ASN A 99 -24.32 -0.15 8.45
C ASN A 99 -23.65 0.77 7.42
N PHE A 100 -23.16 0.22 6.30
CA PHE A 100 -22.41 0.99 5.30
C PHE A 100 -23.20 2.17 4.72
N ILE A 101 -24.45 1.94 4.28
CA ILE A 101 -25.28 3.00 3.69
C ILE A 101 -25.55 4.12 4.70
N ARG A 102 -25.82 3.77 5.95
CA ARG A 102 -25.99 4.75 7.04
C ARG A 102 -24.71 5.54 7.32
N LYS A 103 -23.54 4.94 7.14
CA LYS A 103 -22.24 5.64 7.26
C LYS A 103 -22.05 6.69 6.17
N LEU A 104 -22.46 6.39 4.93
CA LEU A 104 -22.39 7.35 3.82
C LEU A 104 -23.23 8.60 4.09
N ILE A 105 -24.43 8.43 4.63
CA ILE A 105 -25.32 9.56 4.96
C ILE A 105 -24.81 10.38 6.15
N ARG A 106 -24.19 9.72 7.13
CA ARG A 106 -23.65 10.35 8.34
C ARG A 106 -22.25 10.94 8.17
N ASP A 107 -21.75 11.06 6.94
CA ASP A 107 -20.40 11.54 6.65
C ASP A 107 -19.27 10.75 7.32
N ILE A 108 -19.53 9.48 7.63
CA ILE A 108 -18.52 8.61 8.23
C ILE A 108 -17.62 8.06 7.12
N PRO A 109 -16.29 8.24 7.20
CA PRO A 109 -15.37 7.79 6.17
C PRO A 109 -15.39 6.25 6.01
N VAL A 110 -15.58 5.77 4.78
CA VAL A 110 -15.61 4.34 4.43
C VAL A 110 -14.41 3.93 3.57
N LYS A 111 -14.14 2.63 3.48
CA LYS A 111 -13.04 2.11 2.65
C LYS A 111 -13.25 2.48 1.18
N ARG A 112 -12.26 3.09 0.53
CA ARG A 112 -12.32 3.51 -0.89
C ARG A 112 -12.85 2.42 -1.84
N ASN A 113 -12.40 1.17 -1.66
CA ASN A 113 -12.86 0.06 -2.50
C ASN A 113 -14.38 -0.14 -2.42
N SER A 114 -14.91 -0.22 -1.19
CA SER A 114 -16.35 -0.39 -0.95
C SER A 114 -17.16 0.81 -1.44
N TYR A 115 -16.62 2.03 -1.31
CA TYR A 115 -17.23 3.23 -1.88
C TYR A 115 -17.32 3.14 -3.41
N GLY A 116 -16.22 2.77 -4.08
CA GLY A 116 -16.18 2.65 -5.53
C GLY A 116 -17.13 1.58 -6.07
N GLU A 117 -17.21 0.41 -5.42
CA GLU A 117 -18.16 -0.64 -5.80
C GLU A 117 -19.61 -0.17 -5.65
N PHE A 118 -19.92 0.53 -4.56
CA PHE A 118 -21.27 1.07 -4.35
C PHE A 118 -21.64 2.13 -5.39
N VAL A 119 -20.71 3.05 -5.73
CA VAL A 119 -20.96 4.07 -6.76
C VAL A 119 -21.22 3.43 -8.13
N ARG A 120 -20.48 2.37 -8.50
CA ARG A 120 -20.72 1.61 -9.74
C ARG A 120 -22.11 0.97 -9.75
N TRP A 121 -22.51 0.33 -8.66
CA TRP A 121 -23.85 -0.22 -8.52
C TRP A 121 -24.92 0.86 -8.68
N LEU A 122 -24.71 2.01 -8.02
CA LEU A 122 -25.66 3.11 -8.02
C LEU A 122 -25.80 3.76 -9.40
N GLN A 123 -24.72 3.86 -10.17
CA GLN A 123 -24.77 4.27 -11.58
C GLN A 123 -25.56 3.27 -12.44
N GLY A 124 -25.30 1.96 -12.30
CA GLY A 124 -26.04 0.93 -13.03
C GLY A 124 -27.53 0.88 -12.68
N TYR A 125 -27.87 1.12 -11.42
CA TYR A 125 -29.25 1.22 -10.95
C TYR A 125 -29.99 2.40 -11.58
N MET A 126 -29.36 3.59 -11.62
CA MET A 126 -29.95 4.78 -12.23
C MET A 126 -30.09 4.69 -13.75
N SER A 127 -29.22 3.91 -14.43
CA SER A 127 -29.36 3.68 -15.87
C SER A 127 -30.43 2.66 -16.23
N SER A 128 -30.94 1.91 -15.23
CA SER A 128 -31.92 0.83 -15.42
C SER A 128 -33.31 1.16 -14.86
N SER A 129 -33.48 2.32 -14.20
CA SER A 129 -34.76 2.88 -13.75
C SER A 129 -35.12 4.09 -14.60
#